data_AF-A0A4Q3H9U6-F1
#
_entry.id   AF-A0A4Q3H9U6-F1
#
_cell.length_a   1.000
_cell.length_b   1.000
_cell.length_c   1.000
_cell.angle_alpha   90.00
_cell.angle_beta   90.00
_cell.angle_gamma   90.00
#
_symmetry.space_group_name_H-M   'P 1'
#
loop_
_entity.id
_entity.type
_entity.pdbx_description
1 polymer ?
#
loop_
_entity_poly.entity_id
_entity_poly.type
_entity_poly.pdbx_seq_one_letter_code
_entity_poly.pdbx_strand_id
1 'polypeptide(L)'
;MKTVLCFGDSLTWGVDAENGVRHAYENRWPSVLQKGLGHGVRVIPEGLNGRTTVYDDHTADCDRNGARLLPTLLETHAPLDLIIILLGTNDLKPVFANNAVIVGHGLKRLVEIIRHPAWPMDMET
;
A
#
# COMPACT_ATOMS: atom_id res chain seq x y z
N MET A 1 -6.20 -15.01 14.72
CA MET A 1 -6.87 -14.02 13.86
C MET A 1 -5.90 -13.69 12.74
N LYS A 2 -6.32 -13.73 11.47
CA LYS A 2 -5.41 -13.46 10.34
C LYS A 2 -5.33 -11.95 10.06
N THR A 3 -4.17 -11.41 9.74
CA THR A 3 -3.99 -9.97 9.45
C THR A 3 -3.59 -9.75 7.99
N VAL A 4 -4.32 -8.86 7.30
CA VAL A 4 -4.09 -8.48 5.91
C VAL A 4 -3.75 -6.99 5.83
N LEU A 5 -2.61 -6.65 5.25
CA LEU A 5 -2.22 -5.27 4.95
C LEU A 5 -2.60 -4.91 3.52
N CYS A 6 -3.38 -3.85 3.32
CA CYS A 6 -3.70 -3.29 2.01
C CYS A 6 -2.82 -2.06 1.75
N PHE A 7 -1.68 -2.25 1.09
CA PHE A 7 -0.70 -1.21 0.79
C PHE A 7 -0.96 -0.60 -0.60
N GLY A 8 -1.35 0.66 -0.66
CA GLY A 8 -1.64 1.30 -1.95
C GLY A 8 -1.63 2.81 -1.93
N ASP A 9 -2.18 3.41 -2.99
CA ASP A 9 -2.24 4.85 -3.20
C ASP A 9 -3.65 5.42 -2.91
N SER A 10 -4.04 6.46 -3.65
CA SER A 10 -5.37 7.07 -3.61
C SER A 10 -6.51 6.10 -3.87
N LEU A 11 -6.29 5.06 -4.69
CA LEU A 11 -7.30 4.02 -4.94
C LEU A 11 -7.60 3.21 -3.67
N THR A 12 -6.57 2.99 -2.83
CA THR A 12 -6.71 2.32 -1.53
C THR A 12 -7.16 3.26 -0.42
N TRP A 13 -6.72 4.53 -0.45
CA TRP A 13 -7.22 5.55 0.47
C TRP A 13 -8.72 5.81 0.27
N GLY A 14 -9.17 5.73 -0.98
CA GLY A 14 -10.56 5.90 -1.43
C GLY A 14 -10.85 7.32 -1.89
N VAL A 15 -10.09 7.85 -2.86
CA VAL A 15 -10.41 9.14 -3.50
C VAL A 15 -11.65 8.98 -4.38
N ASP A 16 -12.66 9.81 -4.14
CA ASP A 16 -13.78 10.03 -5.04
C ASP A 16 -13.35 10.96 -6.17
N ALA A 17 -13.33 10.45 -7.39
CA ALA A 17 -12.91 11.22 -8.58
C ALA A 17 -13.91 12.32 -8.98
N GLU A 18 -15.19 12.21 -8.59
CA GLU A 18 -16.21 13.19 -8.95
C GLU A 18 -16.11 14.43 -8.05
N ASN A 19 -15.99 14.20 -6.74
CA ASN A 19 -16.09 15.25 -5.74
C ASN A 19 -14.73 15.64 -5.11
N GLY A 20 -13.67 14.86 -5.37
CA GLY A 20 -12.33 15.07 -4.79
C GLY A 20 -12.24 14.77 -3.29
N VAL A 21 -13.28 14.18 -2.70
CA VAL A 21 -13.34 13.84 -1.27
C VAL A 21 -12.97 12.38 -1.04
N ARG A 22 -12.90 11.97 0.23
CA ARG A 22 -12.72 10.55 0.58
C ARG A 22 -14.06 9.83 0.53
N HIS A 23 -14.12 8.68 -0.13
CA HIS A 23 -15.26 7.77 -0.04
C HIS A 23 -15.57 7.43 1.43
N ALA A 24 -16.86 7.23 1.72
CA ALA A 24 -17.33 6.71 3.00
C ALA A 24 -16.60 5.41 3.37
N TYR A 25 -16.41 5.17 4.67
CA TYR A 25 -15.55 4.09 5.15
C TYR A 25 -15.90 2.74 4.54
N GLU A 26 -17.19 2.41 4.50
CA GLU A 26 -17.80 1.20 3.99
C GLU A 26 -17.66 1.01 2.47
N ASN A 27 -17.41 2.08 1.72
CA ASN A 27 -17.29 2.07 0.26
C ASN A 27 -15.84 1.91 -0.21
N ARG A 28 -14.87 1.96 0.71
CA ARG A 28 -13.46 1.75 0.38
C ARG A 28 -13.21 0.25 0.20
N TRP A 29 -12.49 -0.14 -0.84
CA TRP A 29 -12.27 -1.55 -1.14
C TRP A 29 -11.68 -2.37 0.03
N PRO A 30 -10.79 -1.85 0.91
CA PRO A 30 -10.32 -2.62 2.07
C PRO A 30 -11.44 -2.90 3.09
N SER A 31 -12.39 -1.97 3.25
CA SER A 31 -13.54 -2.15 4.14
C SER A 31 -14.55 -3.13 3.55
N VAL A 32 -14.77 -3.08 2.23
CA VAL A 32 -15.59 -4.06 1.52
C VAL A 32 -14.96 -5.46 1.65
N LEU A 33 -13.64 -5.56 1.51
CA LEU A 33 -12.88 -6.79 1.73
C LEU A 33 -13.05 -7.30 3.18
N GLN A 34 -12.87 -6.42 4.18
CA GLN A 34 -13.07 -6.75 5.59
C GLN A 34 -14.47 -7.32 5.86
N LYS A 35 -15.51 -6.69 5.28
CA LYS A 35 -16.89 -7.16 5.40
C LYS A 35 -17.09 -8.54 4.78
N GLY A 36 -16.48 -8.79 3.61
CA GLY A 36 -16.55 -10.07 2.91
C GLY A 36 -15.83 -11.22 3.63
N LEU A 37 -14.71 -10.93 4.30
CA LEU A 37 -13.92 -11.93 5.04
C LEU A 37 -14.45 -12.19 6.46
N GLY A 38 -15.20 -11.26 7.03
CA GLY A 38 -15.78 -11.39 8.38
C GLY A 38 -14.75 -11.30 9.50
N HIS A 39 -15.14 -11.75 10.70
CA HIS A 39 -14.39 -11.52 11.96
C HIS A 39 -13.11 -12.35 12.11
N GLY A 40 -12.89 -13.35 11.26
CA GLY A 40 -11.67 -14.18 11.30
C GLY A 40 -10.42 -13.47 10.78
N VAL A 41 -10.60 -12.34 10.10
CA VAL A 41 -9.55 -11.57 9.44
C VAL A 41 -9.62 -10.11 9.88
N ARG A 42 -8.47 -9.50 10.14
CA ARG A 42 -8.28 -8.06 10.33
C ARG A 42 -7.63 -7.46 9.08
N VAL A 43 -8.31 -6.53 8.42
CA VAL A 43 -7.79 -5.80 7.26
C VAL A 43 -7.30 -4.42 7.69
N ILE A 44 -6.07 -4.07 7.32
CA ILE A 44 -5.43 -2.79 7.62
C ILE A 44 -5.30 -1.97 6.33
N PRO A 45 -6.04 -0.84 6.19
CA PRO A 45 -5.93 0.02 5.02
C PRO A 45 -4.75 1.00 5.15
N GLU A 46 -3.67 0.76 4.40
CA GLU A 46 -2.52 1.67 4.24
C GLU A 46 -2.54 2.31 2.85
N GLY A 47 -3.52 3.17 2.59
CA GLY A 47 -3.64 3.96 1.36
C GLY A 47 -3.10 5.37 1.52
N LEU A 48 -2.22 5.82 0.62
CA LEU A 48 -1.64 7.17 0.64
C LEU A 48 -1.72 7.84 -0.75
N ASN A 49 -2.44 8.96 -0.83
CA ASN A 49 -2.63 9.68 -2.09
C ASN A 49 -1.29 10.06 -2.73
N GLY A 50 -1.10 9.66 -3.98
CA GLY A 50 0.11 9.95 -4.75
C GLY A 50 1.30 9.04 -4.47
N ARG A 51 1.17 8.03 -3.59
CA ARG A 51 2.23 7.04 -3.36
C ARG A 51 2.65 6.36 -4.67
N THR A 52 3.95 6.30 -4.89
CA THR A 52 4.58 5.59 -6.01
C THR A 52 5.12 4.25 -5.52
N THR A 53 5.60 3.40 -6.43
CA THR A 53 6.32 2.19 -6.00
C THR A 53 7.63 2.54 -5.28
N VAL A 54 8.56 3.22 -5.97
CA VAL A 54 9.94 3.44 -5.49
C VAL A 54 10.46 4.87 -5.70
N TYR A 55 9.62 5.79 -6.16
CA TYR A 55 10.03 7.13 -6.58
C TYR A 55 9.72 8.19 -5.54
N ASP A 56 10.63 9.14 -5.40
CA ASP A 56 10.42 10.30 -4.55
C ASP A 56 9.50 11.33 -5.24
N ASP A 57 8.50 11.78 -4.51
CA ASP A 57 7.62 12.88 -4.90
C ASP A 57 7.52 13.84 -3.71
N HIS A 58 8.18 14.99 -3.84
CA HIS A 58 8.26 16.03 -2.80
C HIS A 58 7.15 17.08 -2.93
N THR A 59 6.15 16.87 -3.79
CA THR A 59 5.06 17.83 -4.02
C THR A 59 3.93 17.75 -2.99
N ALA A 60 4.08 16.90 -1.98
CA ALA A 60 3.16 16.77 -0.85
C ALA A 60 3.93 16.77 0.48
N ASP A 61 3.20 16.98 1.57
CA ASP A 61 3.69 17.01 2.96
C ASP A 61 3.92 15.62 3.56
N CYS A 62 4.07 14.60 2.72
CA CYS A 62 4.25 13.22 3.13
C CYS A 62 5.23 12.50 2.20
N ASP A 63 5.87 11.46 2.72
CA ASP A 63 6.74 10.61 1.91
C ASP A 63 5.90 9.72 1.00
N ARG A 64 5.96 9.96 -0.31
CA ARG A 64 5.24 9.18 -1.32
C ARG A 64 6.03 8.00 -1.86
N ASN A 65 7.27 7.79 -1.41
CA ASN A 65 8.07 6.65 -1.85
C ASN A 65 7.63 5.37 -1.11
N GLY A 66 6.96 4.47 -1.83
CA GLY A 66 6.45 3.23 -1.26
C GLY A 66 7.54 2.36 -0.64
N ALA A 67 8.68 2.18 -1.31
CA ALA A 67 9.78 1.35 -0.82
C ALA A 67 10.45 1.89 0.44
N ARG A 68 10.44 3.22 0.63
CA ARG A 68 11.00 3.85 1.83
C ARG A 68 10.09 3.71 3.05
N LEU A 69 8.78 3.82 2.86
CA LEU A 69 7.80 3.66 3.94
C LEU A 69 7.46 2.19 4.28
N LEU A 70 7.50 1.30 3.29
CA LEU A 70 7.03 -0.08 3.44
C LEU A 70 7.69 -0.84 4.61
N PRO A 71 9.02 -0.79 4.82
CA PRO A 71 9.64 -1.48 5.96
C PRO A 71 9.06 -1.03 7.31
N THR A 72 8.88 0.27 7.51
CA THR A 72 8.27 0.80 8.75
C THR A 72 6.85 0.28 8.93
N LEU A 73 6.05 0.25 7.87
CA LEU A 73 4.66 -0.21 7.93
C LEU A 73 4.54 -1.73 8.15
N LEU A 74 5.47 -2.51 7.60
CA LEU A 74 5.54 -3.95 7.88
C LEU A 74 5.78 -4.17 9.39
N GLU A 75 6.77 -3.52 9.97
CA GLU A 75 7.12 -3.65 11.40
C GLU A 75 6.01 -3.14 12.32
N THR A 76 5.38 -2.00 12.01
CA THR A 76 4.31 -1.44 12.88
C THR A 76 3.05 -2.29 12.91
N HIS A 77 2.82 -3.10 11.88
CA HIS A 77 1.61 -3.90 11.73
C HIS A 77 1.83 -5.40 11.89
N ALA A 78 3.07 -5.83 12.11
CA ALA A 78 3.43 -7.22 12.37
C ALA A 78 2.67 -7.79 13.59
N PRO A 79 2.34 -9.10 13.59
CA PRO A 79 2.50 -10.07 12.51
C PRO A 79 1.46 -9.89 11.38
N LEU A 80 1.88 -10.14 10.12
CA LEU A 80 1.05 -10.02 8.91
C LEU A 80 0.98 -11.36 8.18
N ASP A 81 -0.22 -11.83 7.84
CA ASP A 81 -0.43 -13.08 7.10
C ASP A 81 -0.50 -12.87 5.58
N LEU A 82 -0.88 -11.66 5.14
CA LEU A 82 -0.98 -11.29 3.73
C LEU A 82 -0.72 -9.80 3.55
N ILE A 83 -0.01 -9.46 2.48
CA ILE A 83 0.15 -8.08 2.01
C ILE A 83 -0.41 -8.01 0.59
N ILE A 84 -1.34 -7.08 0.37
CA ILE A 84 -1.91 -6.75 -0.94
C ILE A 84 -1.31 -5.43 -1.39
N ILE A 85 -0.64 -5.41 -2.54
CA ILE A 85 -0.09 -4.20 -3.15
C ILE A 85 -0.97 -3.78 -4.33
N LEU A 86 -1.46 -2.54 -4.28
CA LEU A 86 -2.11 -1.89 -5.42
C LEU A 86 -1.44 -0.53 -5.66
N LEU A 87 -0.39 -0.54 -6.47
CA LEU A 87 0.45 0.63 -6.82
C LEU A 87 0.86 0.58 -8.30
N GLY A 88 1.41 1.69 -8.78
CA GLY A 88 1.92 1.86 -10.13
C GLY A 88 1.23 2.98 -10.92
N THR A 89 0.06 3.44 -10.48
CA THR A 89 -0.67 4.54 -11.14
C THR A 89 0.12 5.84 -11.11
N ASN A 90 0.70 6.19 -9.95
CA ASN A 90 1.47 7.42 -9.81
C ASN A 90 2.83 7.37 -10.49
N ASP A 91 3.39 6.18 -10.66
CA ASP A 91 4.67 5.96 -11.34
C ASP A 91 4.59 6.31 -12.83
N LEU A 92 3.40 6.26 -13.43
CA LEU A 92 3.14 6.64 -14.82
C LEU A 92 2.94 8.15 -15.01
N LYS A 93 3.05 8.96 -13.95
CA LYS A 93 3.06 10.43 -14.12
C LYS A 93 4.25 10.82 -15.01
N PRO A 94 4.06 11.74 -15.99
CA PRO A 94 5.12 12.13 -16.93
C PRO A 94 6.41 12.62 -16.28
N VAL A 95 6.34 13.18 -15.07
CA VAL A 95 7.52 13.65 -14.31
C VAL A 95 8.55 12.56 -14.04
N PHE A 96 8.15 11.28 -14.01
CA PHE A 96 9.07 10.15 -13.80
C PHE A 96 9.56 9.51 -15.10
N ALA A 97 9.01 9.91 -16.26
CA ALA A 97 9.35 9.36 -17.57
C ALA A 97 9.36 7.81 -17.65
N ASN A 98 8.51 7.16 -16.84
CA ASN A 98 8.46 5.70 -16.75
C ASN A 98 7.55 5.07 -17.80
N ASN A 99 7.69 3.74 -17.93
CA ASN A 99 6.76 2.88 -18.65
C ASN A 99 6.39 1.66 -17.78
N ALA A 100 5.47 0.83 -18.26
CA ALA A 100 4.97 -0.32 -17.51
C ALA A 100 6.07 -1.31 -17.06
N VAL A 101 7.14 -1.50 -17.85
CA VAL A 101 8.27 -2.38 -17.48
C VAL A 101 8.99 -1.84 -16.25
N ILE A 102 9.26 -0.54 -16.25
CA ILE A 102 9.93 0.13 -15.13
C ILE A 102 9.04 0.14 -13.88
N VAL A 103 7.73 0.35 -14.01
CA VAL A 103 6.78 0.19 -12.90
C VAL A 103 6.82 -1.24 -12.34
N GLY A 104 6.94 -2.25 -13.21
CA GLY A 104 7.11 -3.65 -12.81
C GLY A 104 8.37 -3.89 -11.96
N HIS A 105 9.49 -3.22 -12.25
CA HIS A 105 10.68 -3.28 -11.40
C HIS A 105 10.47 -2.64 -10.02
N GLY A 106 9.72 -1.54 -9.97
CA GLY A 106 9.34 -0.93 -8.70
C GLY A 106 8.47 -1.85 -7.84
N LEU A 107 7.47 -2.51 -8.44
CA LEU A 107 6.66 -3.54 -7.76
C LEU A 107 7.53 -4.71 -7.28
N LYS A 108 8.47 -5.19 -8.12
CA LYS A 108 9.42 -6.23 -7.75
C LYS A 108 10.22 -5.84 -6.50
N ARG A 109 10.70 -4.59 -6.44
CA ARG A 109 11.42 -4.08 -5.27
C ARG A 109 10.57 -4.14 -3.99
N LEU A 110 9.29 -3.80 -4.06
CA LEU A 110 8.39 -3.91 -2.90
C LEU A 110 8.22 -5.36 -2.44
N VAL A 111 8.07 -6.29 -3.38
CA VAL A 111 7.98 -7.73 -3.06
C VAL A 111 9.27 -8.24 -2.41
N GLU A 112 10.44 -7.80 -2.88
CA GLU A 112 11.73 -8.13 -2.27
C GLU A 112 11.83 -7.62 -0.83
N ILE A 113 11.38 -6.39 -0.56
CA ILE A 113 11.33 -5.84 0.82
C ILE A 113 10.48 -6.71 1.73
N ILE A 114 9.30 -7.15 1.26
CA ILE A 114 8.38 -7.99 2.05
C ILE A 114 8.96 -9.37 2.34
N ARG A 115 9.68 -9.96 1.37
CA ARG A 115 10.23 -11.32 1.49
C ARG A 115 11.58 -11.37 2.21
N HIS A 116 12.25 -10.25 2.33
CA HIS A 116 13.56 -10.13 2.97
C HIS A 116 13.56 -9.02 4.03
N PRO A 117 12.68 -9.10 5.05
CA PRO A 117 12.68 -8.14 6.13
C PRO A 117 13.96 -8.27 6.96
N ALA A 118 14.40 -7.16 7.56
CA ALA A 118 15.59 -7.15 8.40
C ALA A 118 15.40 -8.00 9.67
N TRP A 119 14.16 -8.11 10.15
CA TRP A 119 13.78 -8.93 11.30
C TRP A 119 12.74 -9.97 10.89
N PRO A 120 12.77 -11.19 11.48
CA PRO A 120 11.73 -12.18 11.22
C PRO A 120 10.36 -11.65 11.64
N MET A 121 9.40 -11.66 10.72
CA MET A 121 8.03 -11.18 10.95
C MET A 121 7.19 -12.11 11.86
N ASP A 122 7.74 -13.28 12.21
CA ASP A 122 7.07 -14.35 12.96
C ASP A 122 7.52 -14.39 14.44
N MET A 123 8.01 -13.28 14.98
CA MET A 123 8.43 -13.19 16.38
C MET A 123 7.21 -13.13 17.32
N GLU A 124 6.49 -14.24 17.48
CA GLU A 124 5.61 -14.46 18.64
C GLU A 124 6.39 -15.24 19.72
N THR A 125 6.49 -14.64 20.92
CA THR A 125 6.81 -15.33 22.19
C THR A 125 5.60 -16.07 22.73
#